data_AF-A0A9P1HMB9-F1
#
_entry.id   AF-A0A9P1HMB9-F1
#
_cell.length_a   1.000
_cell.length_b   1.000
_cell.length_c   1.000
_cell.angle_alpha   90.00
_cell.angle_beta   90.00
_cell.angle_gamma   90.00
#
_symmetry.space_group_name_H-M   'P 1'
#
loop_
_entity.id
_entity.type
_entity.pdbx_description
1 polymer ?
#
loop_
_entity_poly.entity_id
_entity_poly.type
_entity_poly.pdbx_seq_one_letter_code
_entity_poly.pdbx_strand_id
1 'polypeptide(L)'
;MINVGLLALILCPTVIAWNCGIGPLSGALSYTLAFPVDLPGINRCCVEHDTLIDALHVARHEADRLFCQCLSNYDSWYMRTIIKPIFCTAVELYTEWFSAQKSRENILQIVEHIN
;
A
#
# COMPACT_ATOMS: atom_id res chain seq x y z
N MET A 1 -5.81 42.56 -11.47
CA MET A 1 -5.62 42.21 -10.04
C MET A 1 -5.66 40.70 -9.95
N ILE A 2 -4.53 40.04 -9.72
CA ILE A 2 -4.49 38.57 -9.66
C ILE A 2 -5.08 38.17 -8.31
N ASN A 3 -6.13 37.35 -8.33
CA ASN A 3 -6.83 36.90 -7.13
C ASN A 3 -5.86 36.05 -6.30
N VAL A 4 -5.46 36.54 -5.13
CA VAL A 4 -4.51 35.89 -4.22
C VAL A 4 -5.03 34.49 -3.79
N GLY A 5 -6.35 34.30 -3.74
CA GLY A 5 -6.95 32.98 -3.50
C GLY A 5 -6.72 31.96 -4.62
N LEU A 6 -6.56 32.43 -5.87
CA LEU A 6 -6.22 31.57 -7.01
C LEU A 6 -4.73 31.19 -7.00
N LEU A 7 -3.85 32.07 -6.50
CA LEU A 7 -2.42 31.75 -6.30
C LEU A 7 -2.18 30.73 -5.19
N ALA A 8 -2.99 30.73 -4.13
CA ALA A 8 -2.88 29.77 -3.04
C ALA A 8 -3.21 28.33 -3.48
N LEU A 9 -4.10 28.16 -4.46
CA LEU A 9 -4.41 26.85 -5.06
C LEU A 9 -3.29 26.34 -5.97
N ILE A 10 -2.55 27.24 -6.62
CA ILE A 10 -1.46 26.91 -7.56
C ILE A 10 -0.18 26.52 -6.81
N LEU A 11 -0.02 26.95 -5.56
CA LEU A 11 1.14 26.70 -4.71
C LEU A 11 0.91 25.65 -3.62
N CYS A 12 -0.19 24.90 -3.65
CA CYS A 12 -0.34 23.77 -2.75
C CYS A 12 0.67 22.71 -3.20
N PRO A 13 1.82 22.49 -2.51
CA PRO A 13 2.56 21.27 -2.78
C PRO A 13 1.54 20.18 -2.54
N THR A 14 1.36 19.29 -3.52
CA THR A 14 0.52 18.10 -3.36
C THR A 14 0.95 17.46 -2.06
N VAL A 15 0.18 17.66 -0.98
CA VAL A 15 0.40 16.98 0.28
C VAL A 15 0.19 15.53 -0.09
N ILE A 16 1.29 14.80 -0.27
CA ILE A 16 1.21 13.40 -0.66
C ILE A 16 0.59 12.71 0.54
N ALA A 17 -0.72 12.48 0.46
CA ALA A 17 -1.46 11.82 1.52
C ALA A 17 -0.79 10.48 1.80
N TRP A 18 -0.77 10.07 3.06
CA TRP A 18 -0.24 8.77 3.43
C TRP A 18 -1.17 7.67 2.90
N ASN A 19 -0.65 6.79 2.04
CA ASN A 19 -1.39 5.73 1.36
C ASN A 19 -1.00 4.33 1.85
N CYS A 20 -0.01 4.19 2.72
CA CYS A 20 0.34 2.85 3.21
C CYS A 20 -0.69 2.36 4.23
N GLY A 21 -1.47 1.34 3.89
CA GLY A 21 -2.33 0.64 4.84
C GLY A 21 -3.80 0.58 4.40
N ILE A 22 -4.51 -0.43 4.87
CA ILE A 22 -5.92 -0.67 4.55
C ILE A 22 -6.78 0.07 5.59
N GLY A 23 -6.96 1.38 5.38
CA GLY A 23 -7.80 2.25 6.21
C GLY A 23 -7.08 2.98 7.36
N PRO A 24 -7.83 3.73 8.21
CA PRO A 24 -7.23 4.72 9.13
C PRO A 24 -6.31 4.12 10.19
N LEU A 25 -6.66 2.96 10.76
CA LEU A 25 -5.90 2.36 11.86
C LEU A 25 -4.57 1.78 11.38
N SER A 26 -4.61 0.96 10.33
CA SER A 26 -3.40 0.40 9.71
C SER A 26 -2.55 1.49 9.07
N GLY A 27 -3.18 2.54 8.53
CA GLY A 27 -2.52 3.74 8.04
C GLY A 27 -1.75 4.52 9.11
N ALA A 28 -2.36 4.76 10.27
CA ALA A 28 -1.67 5.41 11.38
C ALA A 28 -0.50 4.58 11.93
N LEU A 29 -0.68 3.25 12.00
CA LEU A 29 0.36 2.33 12.45
C LEU A 29 1.55 2.32 11.48
N SER A 30 1.29 2.15 10.19
CA SER A 30 2.34 2.14 9.16
C SER A 30 3.08 3.48 9.10
N TYR A 31 2.38 4.60 9.25
CA TYR A 31 2.99 5.93 9.33
C TYR A 31 3.94 6.03 10.52
N THR A 32 3.48 5.58 11.69
CA THR A 32 4.29 5.62 12.93
C THR A 32 5.55 4.77 12.80
N LEU A 33 5.45 3.60 12.19
CA LEU A 33 6.61 2.74 11.91
C LEU A 33 7.59 3.38 10.94
N ALA A 34 7.09 4.04 9.90
CA ALA A 34 7.89 4.69 8.86
C ALA A 34 8.45 6.07 9.26
N PHE A 35 7.93 6.70 10.31
CA PHE A 35 8.33 8.03 10.76
C PHE A 35 9.85 8.24 10.94
N PRO A 36 10.64 7.26 11.43
CA PRO A 36 12.09 7.41 11.58
C PRO A 36 12.89 7.40 10.27
N VAL A 37 12.25 7.19 9.11
CA VAL A 37 12.91 7.04 7.81
C VAL A 37 12.24 7.87 6.69
N ASP A 38 12.61 7.62 5.43
CA ASP A 38 12.11 8.30 4.25
C ASP A 38 10.61 8.04 4.01
N LEU A 39 9.78 8.83 4.70
CA LEU A 39 8.31 8.82 4.59
C LEU A 39 7.85 9.01 3.14
N PRO A 40 8.33 10.02 2.37
CA PRO A 40 7.95 10.17 0.95
C PRO A 40 8.30 8.93 0.11
N GLY A 41 9.49 8.36 0.31
CA GLY A 41 9.94 7.20 -0.42
C GLY A 41 9.08 5.96 -0.19
N ILE A 42 8.78 5.64 1.08
CA ILE A 42 7.90 4.52 1.43
C ILE A 42 6.49 4.77 0.91
N ASN A 43 5.96 5.98 1.09
CA ASN A 43 4.62 6.31 0.66
C ASN A 43 4.45 6.17 -0.86
N ARG A 44 5.48 6.52 -1.62
CA ARG A 44 5.50 6.29 -3.08
C ARG A 44 5.37 4.80 -3.42
N CYS A 45 6.07 3.92 -2.71
CA CYS A 45 5.92 2.48 -2.93
C CYS A 45 4.48 2.00 -2.66
N CYS A 46 3.81 2.56 -1.66
CA CYS A 46 2.42 2.22 -1.35
C CYS A 46 1.46 2.71 -2.44
N VAL A 47 1.62 3.95 -2.93
CA VAL A 47 0.83 4.47 -4.06
C VAL A 47 1.01 3.59 -5.31
N GLU A 48 2.25 3.20 -5.62
CA GLU A 48 2.53 2.31 -6.76
C GLU A 48 1.89 0.93 -6.57
N HIS A 49 1.94 0.37 -5.37
CA HIS A 49 1.31 -0.92 -5.02
C HIS A 49 -0.22 -0.88 -5.17
N ASP A 50 -0.88 0.11 -4.59
CA ASP A 50 -2.33 0.28 -4.69
C ASP A 50 -2.74 0.50 -6.16
N THR A 51 -1.97 1.26 -6.93
CA THR A 51 -2.21 1.48 -8.36
C THR A 51 -2.12 0.18 -9.16
N LEU A 52 -1.12 -0.67 -8.86
CA LEU A 52 -0.96 -1.97 -9.52
C LEU A 52 -2.19 -2.87 -9.27
N ILE A 53 -2.72 -2.87 -8.06
CA ILE A 53 -3.88 -3.70 -7.68
C ILE A 53 -5.18 -3.11 -8.24
N ASP A 54 -5.48 -1.84 -7.95
CA ASP A 54 -6.80 -1.27 -8.14
C ASP A 54 -7.03 -0.75 -9.56
N ALA A 55 -6.02 -0.13 -10.18
CA ALA A 55 -6.15 0.43 -11.52
C ALA A 55 -5.68 -0.55 -12.60
N LEU A 56 -4.54 -1.20 -12.39
CA LEU A 56 -3.91 -2.05 -13.40
C LEU A 56 -4.29 -3.53 -13.28
N HIS A 57 -5.03 -3.92 -12.25
CA HIS A 57 -5.50 -5.29 -12.04
C HIS A 57 -4.39 -6.34 -12.06
N VAL A 58 -3.18 -5.95 -11.62
CA VAL A 58 -2.04 -6.86 -11.49
C VAL A 58 -2.34 -7.86 -10.38
N ALA A 59 -1.93 -9.10 -10.57
CA ALA A 59 -2.07 -10.13 -9.54
C ALA A 59 -1.37 -9.68 -8.26
N ARG A 60 -2.06 -9.80 -7.12
CA ARG A 60 -1.58 -9.29 -5.83
C ARG A 60 -0.18 -9.76 -5.46
N HIS A 61 0.15 -11.04 -5.67
CA HIS A 61 1.51 -11.57 -5.44
C HIS A 61 2.60 -10.83 -6.26
N GLU A 62 2.29 -10.44 -7.50
CA GLU A 62 3.23 -9.70 -8.33
C GLU A 62 3.32 -8.24 -7.89
N ALA A 63 2.20 -7.62 -7.50
CA ALA A 63 2.20 -6.29 -6.90
C ALA A 63 3.03 -6.26 -5.60
N ASP A 64 2.86 -7.27 -4.72
CA ASP A 64 3.61 -7.42 -3.47
C ASP A 64 5.12 -7.57 -3.73
N ARG A 65 5.49 -8.38 -4.74
CA ARG A 65 6.89 -8.54 -5.16
C ARG A 65 7.50 -7.20 -5.61
N LEU A 66 6.78 -6.44 -6.45
CA LEU A 66 7.23 -5.14 -6.93
C LEU A 66 7.30 -4.11 -5.80
N PHE A 67 6.35 -4.14 -4.86
CA PHE A 67 6.37 -3.33 -3.66
C PHE A 67 7.60 -3.61 -2.79
N CYS A 68 7.92 -4.88 -2.52
CA CYS A 68 9.10 -5.28 -1.77
C CYS A 68 10.42 -4.92 -2.49
N GLN A 69 10.41 -4.94 -3.81
CA GLN A 69 11.51 -4.45 -4.62
C GLN A 69 11.65 -2.92 -4.50
N CYS A 70 10.55 -2.16 -4.54
CA CYS A 70 10.54 -0.71 -4.34
C CYS A 70 11.18 -0.33 -2.99
N LEU A 71 10.80 -0.99 -1.90
CA LEU A 71 11.39 -0.75 -0.57
C LEU A 71 12.90 -1.06 -0.51
N SER A 72 13.42 -1.88 -1.43
CA SER A 72 14.84 -2.22 -1.48
C SER A 72 15.72 -1.11 -2.05
N ASN A 73 15.12 -0.07 -2.65
CA ASN A 73 15.85 1.07 -3.19
C ASN A 73 16.33 2.06 -2.12
N TYR A 74 15.85 1.92 -0.88
CA TYR A 74 16.18 2.81 0.23
C TYR A 74 17.24 2.18 1.12
N ASP A 75 18.42 2.81 1.19
CA ASP A 75 19.58 2.25 1.86
C ASP A 75 19.75 2.78 3.28
N SER A 76 19.11 2.11 4.24
CA SER A 76 19.42 2.29 5.66
C SER A 76 19.27 0.96 6.41
N TRP A 77 20.02 0.80 7.51
CA TRP A 77 19.90 -0.38 8.37
C TRP A 77 18.46 -0.60 8.84
N TYR A 78 17.78 0.49 9.23
CA TYR A 78 16.39 0.44 9.70
C TYR A 78 15.43 0.04 8.56
N MET A 79 15.65 0.55 7.34
CA MET A 79 14.87 0.11 6.18
C MET A 79 15.01 -1.38 5.91
N ARG A 80 16.26 -1.87 5.89
CA ARG A 80 16.57 -3.27 5.57
C ARG A 80 16.10 -4.25 6.65
N THR A 81 16.17 -3.85 7.92
CA THR A 81 15.97 -4.76 9.06
C THR A 81 14.58 -4.67 9.66
N ILE A 82 13.91 -3.52 9.56
CA ILE A 82 12.64 -3.27 10.24
C ILE A 82 11.53 -3.00 9.23
N ILE A 83 11.65 -1.94 8.43
CA ILE A 83 10.55 -1.52 7.55
C ILE A 83 10.25 -2.55 6.48
N LYS A 84 11.25 -2.93 5.68
CA LYS A 84 11.03 -3.85 4.57
C LYS A 84 10.42 -5.18 5.05
N PRO A 85 10.97 -5.87 6.07
CA PRO A 85 10.37 -7.11 6.55
C PRO A 85 8.92 -6.93 7.02
N ILE A 86 8.62 -5.89 7.82
CA ILE A 86 7.28 -5.67 8.35
C ILE A 86 6.27 -5.39 7.22
N PHE A 87 6.59 -4.46 6.33
CA PHE A 87 5.68 -4.07 5.25
C PHE A 87 5.50 -5.19 4.22
N CYS A 88 6.58 -5.89 3.83
CA CYS A 88 6.49 -7.05 2.93
C CYS A 88 5.63 -8.16 3.52
N THR A 89 5.90 -8.53 4.78
CA THR A 89 5.12 -9.58 5.46
C THR A 89 3.64 -9.18 5.56
N ALA A 90 3.35 -7.90 5.83
CA ALA A 90 1.98 -7.42 5.93
C ALA A 90 1.21 -7.57 4.61
N VAL A 91 1.80 -7.18 3.48
CA VAL A 91 1.13 -7.28 2.17
C VAL A 91 1.00 -8.74 1.71
N GLU A 92 2.03 -9.55 1.91
CA GLU A 92 2.02 -10.98 1.56
C GLU A 92 0.94 -11.73 2.37
N LEU A 93 0.90 -11.54 3.68
CA LEU A 93 -0.13 -12.13 4.54
C LEU A 93 -1.54 -11.67 4.14
N TYR A 94 -1.69 -10.40 3.75
CA TYR A 94 -2.97 -9.88 3.29
C TYR A 94 -3.41 -10.53 1.97
N THR A 95 -2.49 -10.76 1.05
CA THR A 95 -2.74 -11.46 -0.21
C THR A 95 -3.14 -12.93 0.01
N GLU A 96 -2.47 -13.63 0.91
CA GLU A 96 -2.83 -15.00 1.29
C GLU A 96 -4.23 -15.05 1.92
N TRP A 97 -4.52 -14.12 2.85
CA TRP A 97 -5.84 -14.04 3.47
C TRP A 97 -6.94 -13.75 2.45
N PHE A 98 -6.71 -12.81 1.53
CA PHE A 98 -7.64 -12.47 0.46
C PHE A 98 -7.91 -13.67 -0.46
N SER A 99 -6.85 -14.40 -0.84
CA SER A 99 -6.95 -15.61 -1.66
C SER A 99 -7.75 -16.71 -0.96
N ALA A 100 -7.56 -16.87 0.36
CA ALA A 100 -8.32 -17.82 1.17
C ALA A 100 -9.81 -17.44 1.29
N GLN A 101 -10.13 -16.15 1.43
CA GLN A 101 -11.53 -15.68 1.42
C GLN A 101 -12.22 -15.99 0.09
N LYS A 102 -11.60 -15.59 -1.02
CA LYS A 102 -12.12 -15.87 -2.37
C LYS A 102 -12.37 -17.36 -2.61
N SER A 103 -11.45 -18.21 -2.15
CA SER A 103 -11.60 -19.66 -2.25
C SER A 103 -12.80 -20.20 -1.46
N ARG A 104 -13.05 -19.66 -0.26
CA ARG A 104 -14.22 -20.03 0.56
C ARG A 104 -15.53 -19.60 -0.08
N GLU A 105 -15.59 -18.39 -0.61
CA GLU A 105 -16.78 -17.87 -1.32
C GLU A 105 -17.14 -18.73 -2.53
N ASN A 106 -16.15 -19.10 -3.35
CA ASN A 106 -16.36 -19.98 -4.50
C ASN A 106 -16.90 -21.35 -4.08
N ILE A 107 -16.39 -21.93 -2.99
CA ILE A 107 -16.89 -23.22 -2.46
C ILE A 107 -18.33 -23.09 -1.99
N LEU A 108 -18.67 -22.02 -1.27
CA LEU A 108 -20.03 -21.77 -0.79
C LEU A 108 -21.02 -21.67 -1.95
N GLN A 109 -20.66 -20.96 -3.02
CA GLN A 109 -21.48 -20.86 -4.23
C GLN A 109 -21.69 -22.23 -4.91
N ILE A 110 -20.67 -23.07 -4.97
CA ILE A 110 -20.80 -24.42 -5.53
C ILE A 110 -21.75 -25.28 -4.69
N VAL A 111 -21.62 -25.21 -3.36
CA VAL A 111 -22.50 -25.96 -2.44
C VAL A 111 -23.95 -25.50 -2.58
N GLU A 112 -24.20 -24.19 -2.70
CA GLU A 112 -25.53 -23.64 -2.94
C GLU A 112 -26.13 -24.06 -4.30
N HIS A 113 -25.30 -24.27 -5.32
CA HIS A 113 -25.77 -24.73 -6.63
C HIS A 113 -26.08 -26.23 -6.70
N ILE A 114 -25.54 -27.04 -5.77
CA ILE A 114 -25.77 -28.50 -5.72
C ILE A 114 -27.01 -28.86 -4.88
N ASN A 115 -27.44 -27.96 -3.99
CA ASN A 115 -28.56 -28.17 -3.06
C ASN A 115 -29.87 -27.55 -3.56
#